data_AF-A0A2N7QM51-F1
#
_entry.id   AF-A0A2N7QM51-F1
#
_cell.length_a   1.000
_cell.length_b   1.000
_cell.length_c   1.000
_cell.angle_alpha   90.00
_cell.angle_beta   90.00
_cell.angle_gamma   90.00
#
_symmetry.space_group_name_H-M   'P 1'
#
loop_
_entity.id
_entity.type
_entity.pdbx_description
1 polymer ?
#
loop_
_entity_poly.entity_id
_entity_poly.type
_entity_poly.pdbx_seq_one_letter_code
_entity_poly.pdbx_strand_id
1 'polypeptide(L)'
;MKRFILTAVVAAVALACVGQAQATVETYTVDLNGYAVIGFVGSTPDDYARAQQQASSWELQRHLMLKPQSIKAVAIDESQGVALNQAQLRDAIVQAALAKTP
;
A
#
# COMPACT_ATOMS: atom_id res chain seq x y z
N MET A 1 12.89 -25.39 -52.95
CA MET A 1 12.95 -26.43 -51.88
C MET A 1 14.15 -26.15 -51.00
N LYS A 2 13.95 -26.10 -49.66
CA LYS A 2 14.91 -26.37 -48.55
C LYS A 2 16.21 -25.53 -48.51
N ARG A 3 16.75 -25.03 -47.38
CA ARG A 3 16.51 -25.07 -45.93
C ARG A 3 17.41 -23.95 -45.36
N PHE A 4 16.95 -23.18 -44.37
CA PHE A 4 17.85 -22.44 -43.48
C PHE A 4 17.58 -22.88 -42.05
N ILE A 5 18.61 -23.46 -41.44
CA ILE A 5 18.69 -23.77 -40.01
C ILE A 5 19.42 -22.59 -39.38
N LEU A 6 18.75 -21.84 -38.50
CA LEU A 6 19.44 -21.11 -37.44
C LEU A 6 18.62 -21.23 -36.16
N THR A 7 19.15 -22.05 -35.27
CA THR A 7 18.85 -22.19 -33.85
C THR A 7 18.98 -20.82 -33.17
N ALA A 8 17.88 -20.30 -32.63
CA ALA A 8 17.91 -19.21 -31.65
C ALA A 8 17.13 -19.66 -30.42
N VAL A 9 17.89 -20.07 -29.41
CA VAL A 9 17.44 -20.35 -28.06
C VAL A 9 16.88 -19.06 -27.48
N VAL A 10 15.56 -18.92 -27.39
CA VAL A 10 14.94 -17.84 -26.61
C VAL A 10 14.83 -18.35 -25.18
N ALA A 11 15.83 -18.00 -24.39
CA ALA A 11 15.76 -18.02 -22.94
C ALA A 11 14.70 -16.99 -22.49
N ALA A 12 13.46 -17.46 -22.33
CA ALA A 12 12.45 -16.69 -21.61
C ALA A 12 12.80 -16.78 -20.12
N VAL A 13 13.62 -15.84 -19.67
CA VAL A 13 13.72 -15.50 -18.24
C VAL A 13 12.36 -14.97 -17.84
N ALA A 14 11.51 -15.86 -17.33
CA ALA A 14 10.31 -15.47 -16.61
C ALA A 14 10.77 -14.82 -15.31
N LEU A 15 11.10 -13.53 -15.37
CA LEU A 15 11.29 -12.71 -14.18
C LEU A 15 9.99 -12.78 -13.38
N ALA A 16 10.13 -13.25 -12.16
CA ALA A 16 9.07 -13.42 -11.20
C ALA A 16 8.31 -12.09 -11.00
N CYS A 17 7.06 -12.04 -11.42
CA CYS A 17 6.09 -11.21 -10.73
C CYS A 17 5.73 -11.96 -9.45
N VAL A 18 6.57 -11.83 -8.41
CA VAL A 18 6.20 -12.12 -7.03
C VAL A 18 5.18 -11.05 -6.65
N GLY A 19 3.95 -11.17 -7.18
CA GLY A 19 2.80 -10.51 -6.60
C GLY A 19 2.56 -11.21 -5.28
N GLN A 20 3.24 -10.76 -4.23
CA GLN A 20 2.79 -11.04 -2.87
C GLN A 20 1.36 -10.51 -2.82
N ALA A 21 0.38 -11.39 -2.93
CA ALA A 21 -0.97 -11.12 -2.48
C ALA A 21 -0.85 -10.92 -0.97
N GLN A 22 -0.44 -9.71 -0.57
CA GLN A 22 -0.42 -9.33 0.82
C GLN A 22 -1.88 -9.38 1.26
N ALA A 23 -2.15 -10.21 2.27
CA ALA A 23 -3.42 -10.23 2.99
C ALA A 23 -3.87 -8.77 3.14
N THR A 24 -4.95 -8.43 2.44
CA THR A 24 -5.38 -7.05 2.25
C THR A 24 -5.92 -6.59 3.59
N VAL A 25 -5.10 -5.84 4.33
CA VAL A 25 -5.57 -5.04 5.45
C VAL A 25 -6.61 -4.06 4.93
N GLU A 26 -7.60 -3.75 5.75
CA GLU A 26 -8.69 -2.91 5.29
C GLU A 26 -8.14 -1.52 4.93
N THR A 27 -8.59 -0.98 3.80
CA THR A 27 -8.00 0.24 3.23
C THR A 27 -9.08 1.28 3.02
N TYR A 28 -8.85 2.47 3.54
CA TYR A 28 -9.77 3.60 3.47
C TYR A 28 -9.08 4.80 2.87
N THR A 29 -9.77 5.52 1.97
CA THR A 29 -9.27 6.76 1.40
C THR A 29 -10.10 7.93 1.90
N VAL A 30 -9.45 8.93 2.47
CA VAL A 30 -10.06 10.20 2.89
C VAL A 30 -9.59 11.30 1.95
N ASP A 31 -10.55 11.93 1.26
CA ASP A 31 -10.31 13.13 0.45
C ASP A 31 -10.33 14.39 1.35
N LEU A 32 -9.31 15.24 1.20
CA LEU A 32 -9.10 16.48 1.92
C LEU A 32 -9.06 17.70 0.97
N ASN A 33 -9.88 17.70 -0.08
CA ASN A 33 -10.05 18.80 -1.03
C ASN A 33 -8.72 19.22 -1.69
N GLY A 34 -8.07 18.27 -2.38
CA GLY A 34 -6.81 18.50 -3.12
C GLY A 34 -5.63 17.66 -2.63
N TYR A 35 -5.80 16.98 -1.49
CA TYR A 35 -4.91 15.94 -0.99
C TYR A 35 -5.75 14.76 -0.53
N ALA A 36 -5.19 13.56 -0.58
CA ALA A 36 -5.85 12.37 -0.04
C ALA A 36 -4.96 11.66 0.97
N VAL A 37 -5.59 10.93 1.88
CA VAL A 37 -4.92 10.05 2.83
C VAL A 37 -5.46 8.65 2.66
N ILE A 38 -4.57 7.69 2.49
CA ILE A 38 -4.89 6.26 2.54
C ILE A 38 -4.56 5.76 3.95
N GLY A 39 -5.57 5.27 4.65
CA GLY A 39 -5.44 4.55 5.91
C GLY A 39 -5.48 3.05 5.68
N PHE A 40 -4.40 2.36 6.04
CA PHE A 40 -4.35 0.91 6.14
C PHE A 40 -4.71 0.52 7.59
N VAL A 41 -5.74 -0.28 7.80
CA VAL A 41 -6.33 -0.55 9.12
C VAL A 41 -6.05 -2.00 9.51
N GLY A 42 -5.44 -2.19 10.66
CA GLY A 42 -5.19 -3.50 11.24
C GLY A 42 -6.09 -3.78 12.44
N SER A 43 -6.98 -4.77 12.33
CA SER A 43 -7.89 -5.18 13.41
C SER A 43 -7.27 -6.19 14.39
N THR A 44 -6.08 -6.69 14.10
CA THR A 44 -5.26 -7.55 14.97
C THR A 44 -3.82 -7.03 15.01
N PRO A 45 -2.98 -7.44 15.99
CA PRO A 45 -1.59 -6.98 16.05
C PRO A 45 -0.79 -7.34 14.78
N ASP A 46 -1.06 -8.52 14.21
CA ASP A 46 -0.45 -8.97 12.96
C ASP A 46 -0.92 -8.13 11.77
N ASP A 47 -2.21 -7.80 11.72
CA ASP A 47 -2.74 -6.92 10.66
C ASP A 47 -2.23 -5.50 10.80
N TYR A 48 -2.05 -5.00 12.02
CA TYR A 48 -1.48 -3.68 12.25
C TYR A 48 -0.01 -3.63 11.80
N ALA A 49 0.78 -4.66 12.08
CA ALA A 49 2.14 -4.77 11.56
C ALA A 49 2.16 -4.76 10.01
N ARG A 50 1.21 -5.44 9.37
CA ARG A 50 1.04 -5.39 7.90
C ARG A 50 0.62 -4.01 7.41
N ALA A 51 -0.32 -3.36 8.08
CA ALA A 51 -0.76 -2.01 7.76
C ALA A 51 0.41 -1.01 7.84
N GLN A 52 1.27 -1.13 8.86
CA GLN A 52 2.50 -0.35 8.97
C GLN A 52 3.46 -0.60 7.80
N GLN A 53 3.66 -1.86 7.41
CA GLN A 53 4.49 -2.22 6.26
C GLN A 53 3.94 -1.63 4.95
N GLN A 54 2.63 -1.73 4.72
CA GLN A 54 1.98 -1.20 3.52
C GLN A 54 2.04 0.33 3.47
N ALA A 55 1.74 1.00 4.60
CA ALA A 55 1.84 2.46 4.70
C ALA A 55 3.28 2.93 4.46
N SER A 56 4.27 2.22 4.99
CA SER A 56 5.70 2.56 4.83
C SER A 56 6.18 2.33 3.40
N SER A 57 5.77 1.22 2.78
CA SER A 57 6.10 0.93 1.38
C SER A 57 5.46 1.95 0.44
N TRP A 58 4.21 2.33 0.68
CA TRP A 58 3.53 3.38 -0.09
C TRP A 58 4.25 4.71 0.02
N GLU A 59 4.58 5.14 1.25
CA GLU A 59 5.33 6.37 1.45
C GLU A 59 6.72 6.31 0.81
N LEU A 60 7.44 5.18 0.90
CA LEU A 60 8.72 5.01 0.22
C LEU A 60 8.57 5.19 -1.30
N GLN A 61 7.58 4.53 -1.90
CA GLN A 61 7.29 4.67 -3.33
C GLN A 61 6.87 6.11 -3.68
N ARG A 62 6.16 6.82 -2.78
CA ARG A 62 5.85 8.24 -2.93
C ARG A 62 7.13 9.07 -2.95
N HIS A 63 8.06 8.88 -2.01
CA HIS A 63 9.33 9.63 -2.01
C HIS A 63 10.17 9.34 -3.26
N LEU A 64 10.07 8.15 -3.84
CA LEU A 64 10.70 7.77 -5.12
C LEU A 64 9.93 8.24 -6.36
N MET A 65 8.86 9.03 -6.20
CA MET A 65 7.98 9.51 -7.28
C MET A 65 7.27 8.39 -8.07
N LEU A 66 7.15 7.19 -7.49
CA LEU A 66 6.45 6.03 -8.07
C LEU A 66 4.96 5.98 -7.69
N LYS A 67 4.53 6.84 -6.76
CA LYS A 67 3.14 7.05 -6.35
C LYS A 67 2.77 8.53 -6.41
N PRO A 68 1.47 8.89 -6.51
CA PRO A 68 1.03 10.27 -6.50
C PRO A 68 1.52 11.03 -5.26
N GLN A 69 2.11 12.21 -5.47
CA GLN A 69 2.63 13.05 -4.37
C GLN A 69 1.54 13.67 -3.51
N SER A 70 0.32 13.76 -4.02
CA SER A 70 -0.85 14.30 -3.33
C SER A 70 -1.52 13.29 -2.39
N ILE A 71 -1.00 12.06 -2.28
CA ILE A 71 -1.60 10.98 -1.47
C ILE A 71 -0.63 10.53 -0.40
N LYS A 72 -0.99 10.70 0.88
CA LYS A 72 -0.22 10.20 2.03
C LYS A 72 -0.76 8.86 2.52
N ALA A 73 0.10 7.98 3.00
CA ALA A 73 -0.29 6.72 3.62
C ALA A 73 0.02 6.64 5.12
N VAL A 74 -0.95 6.12 5.88
CA VAL A 74 -0.89 5.92 7.33
C VAL A 74 -1.40 4.53 7.69
N ALA A 75 -0.93 4.01 8.82
CA ALA A 75 -1.44 2.79 9.42
C ALA A 75 -2.32 3.16 10.62
N ILE A 76 -3.44 2.47 10.78
CA ILE A 76 -4.40 2.66 11.86
C ILE A 76 -4.46 1.38 12.68
N ASP A 77 -4.28 1.52 13.99
CA ASP A 77 -4.32 0.42 14.94
C ASP A 77 -5.73 0.27 15.51
N GLU A 78 -6.42 -0.80 15.14
CA GLU A 78 -7.65 -1.27 15.78
C GLU A 78 -7.43 -2.60 16.54
N SER A 79 -6.19 -3.04 16.67
CA SER A 79 -5.82 -4.32 17.27
C SER A 79 -6.18 -4.45 18.75
N GLN A 80 -6.38 -3.31 19.42
CA GLN A 80 -6.73 -3.24 20.85
C GLN A 80 -8.23 -3.46 21.12
N GLY A 81 -9.00 -3.93 20.12
CA GLY A 81 -10.43 -4.22 20.27
C GLY A 81 -11.33 -2.99 20.25
N VAL A 82 -10.80 -1.84 19.82
CA VAL A 82 -11.58 -0.62 19.59
C VAL A 82 -11.90 -0.53 18.10
N ALA A 83 -13.03 -1.12 17.70
CA ALA A 83 -13.54 -0.93 16.35
C ALA A 83 -14.06 0.51 16.22
N LEU A 84 -13.45 1.31 15.35
CA LEU A 84 -13.89 2.68 15.11
C LEU A 84 -15.08 2.66 14.16
N ASN A 85 -16.09 3.47 14.45
CA ASN A 85 -17.12 3.74 13.44
C ASN A 85 -16.53 4.58 12.29
N GLN A 86 -17.26 4.72 11.18
CA GLN A 86 -16.77 5.41 9.99
C GLN A 86 -16.29 6.85 10.25
N ALA A 87 -16.98 7.60 11.13
CA ALA A 87 -16.58 8.97 11.45
C ALA A 87 -15.29 8.99 12.28
N GLN A 88 -15.21 8.13 13.29
CA GLN A 88 -14.01 7.98 14.13
C GLN A 88 -12.81 7.50 13.32
N LEU A 89 -13.01 6.58 12.39
CA LEU A 89 -11.97 6.06 11.51
C LEU A 89 -11.46 7.15 10.56
N ARG A 90 -12.37 7.93 9.96
CA ARG A 90 -12.00 9.08 9.14
C ARG A 90 -11.15 10.07 9.95
N ASP A 91 -11.58 10.41 11.16
CA ASP A 91 -10.85 11.33 12.02
C ASP A 91 -9.48 10.76 12.41
N ALA A 92 -9.40 9.47 12.76
CA ALA A 92 -8.14 8.79 13.07
C ALA A 92 -7.16 8.83 11.89
N ILE A 93 -7.63 8.59 10.67
CA ILE A 93 -6.82 8.67 9.44
C ILE A 93 -6.27 10.09 9.24
N VAL A 94 -7.12 11.12 9.41
CA VAL A 94 -6.70 12.51 9.27
C VAL A 94 -5.70 12.90 10.34
N GLN A 95 -5.98 12.57 11.61
CA GLN A 95 -5.07 12.86 12.72
C GLN A 95 -3.71 12.16 12.57
N ALA A 96 -3.70 10.89 12.18
CA ALA A 96 -2.47 10.15 11.90
C ALA A 96 -1.66 10.79 10.74
N ALA A 97 -2.35 11.30 9.72
CA ALA A 97 -1.70 11.99 8.60
C ALA A 97 -1.11 13.33 9.02
N LEU A 98 -1.76 14.07 9.92
CA LEU A 98 -1.26 15.33 10.46
C LEU A 98 -0.08 15.11 11.42
N ALA A 99 -0.09 14.01 12.19
CA ALA A 99 0.97 13.69 13.16
C ALA A 99 2.28 13.24 12.49
N LYS A 100 2.23 12.59 11.33
CA LYS A 100 3.43 12.34 10.52
C LYS A 100 3.97 13.67 9.99
N THR A 101 5.08 14.16 10.50
CA THR A 101 5.83 15.24 9.83
C THR A 101 6.31 14.80 8.43
N PRO A 102 6.51 15.75 7.49
CA PRO A 102 7.02 15.48 6.15
C PRO A 102 8.34 14.71 6.14
#